data_AF-A0AA44S5K2-F1
#
_entry.id   AF-A0AA44S5K2-F1
#
_cell.length_a   1.000
_cell.length_b   1.000
_cell.length_c   1.000
_cell.angle_alpha   90.00
_cell.angle_beta   90.00
_cell.angle_gamma   90.00
#
_symmetry.space_group_name_H-M   'P 1'
#
loop_
_entity.id
_entity.type
_entity.pdbx_description
1 polymer ?
#
loop_
_entity_poly.entity_id
_entity_poly.type
_entity_poly.pdbx_seq_one_letter_code
_entity_poly.pdbx_strand_id
1 'polypeptide(L)'
;DRDRAASAIPHVKPGVVPATIARGAAEYRTTVRLTSPADEGPTQATFLRWVWYAARREGLHLDAADDEFSTDERVESALRT
;
A
#
# COMPACT_ATOMS: atom_id res chain seq x y z
N ASP A 1 -6.27 -7.27 5.52
CA ASP A 1 -4.91 -7.12 4.96
C ASP A 1 -4.29 -5.72 5.16
N ARG A 2 -5.01 -4.61 4.94
CA ARG A 2 -4.47 -3.23 5.07
C ARG A 2 -3.89 -2.86 6.44
N ASP A 3 -4.57 -3.18 7.54
CA ASP A 3 -4.06 -2.87 8.89
C ASP A 3 -2.79 -3.68 9.21
N ARG A 4 -2.67 -4.88 8.65
CA ARG A 4 -1.45 -5.69 8.70
C ARG A 4 -0.32 -5.03 7.90
N ALA A 5 -0.61 -4.54 6.69
CA ALA A 5 0.37 -3.82 5.87
C ALA A 5 0.86 -2.55 6.58
N ALA A 6 -0.04 -1.75 7.15
CA ALA A 6 0.31 -0.55 7.90
C ALA A 6 1.19 -0.88 9.12
N SER A 7 0.82 -1.91 9.91
CA SER A 7 1.53 -2.27 11.14
C SER A 7 2.93 -2.85 10.92
N ALA A 8 3.23 -3.32 9.71
CA ALA A 8 4.53 -3.89 9.35
C ALA A 8 5.54 -2.85 8.84
N ILE A 9 5.16 -1.57 8.73
CA ILE A 9 6.05 -0.51 8.23
C ILE A 9 7.14 -0.20 9.28
N PRO A 10 8.43 -0.10 8.89
CA PRO A 10 9.55 0.06 9.84
C PRO A 10 9.47 1.29 10.76
N HIS A 11 8.80 2.36 10.33
CA HIS A 11 8.77 3.65 11.03
C HIS A 11 7.52 3.87 11.89
N VAL A 12 6.65 2.86 11.99
CA VAL A 12 5.47 2.93 12.87
C VAL A 12 5.93 2.97 14.32
N LYS A 13 5.32 3.86 15.10
CA LYS A 13 5.56 3.95 16.53
C LYS A 13 5.23 2.60 17.19
N PRO A 14 6.18 1.97 17.90
CA PRO A 14 5.95 0.69 18.56
C PRO A 14 4.75 0.72 19.50
N GLY A 15 3.96 -0.36 19.51
CA GLY A 15 2.79 -0.51 20.37
C GLY A 15 1.55 0.30 19.95
N VAL A 16 1.60 0.99 18.79
CA VAL A 16 0.44 1.70 18.24
C VAL A 16 -0.06 1.02 16.98
N VAL A 17 -1.33 0.64 16.98
CA VAL A 17 -1.99 0.05 15.82
C VAL A 17 -2.47 1.17 14.90
N PRO A 18 -2.11 1.16 13.60
CA PRO A 18 -2.68 2.06 12.62
C PRO A 18 -4.20 1.90 12.51
N ALA A 19 -4.90 3.00 12.29
CA ALA A 19 -6.35 3.00 12.19
C ALA A 19 -6.79 3.32 10.75
N THR A 20 -7.62 2.47 10.16
CA THR A 20 -8.19 2.69 8.83
C THR A 20 -9.70 2.92 8.96
N ILE A 21 -10.20 3.98 8.33
CA ILE A 21 -11.64 4.28 8.27
C ILE A 21 -12.08 4.52 6.83
N ALA A 22 -13.19 3.91 6.43
CA ALA A 22 -13.83 4.22 5.17
C ALA A 22 -14.38 5.66 5.19
N ARG A 23 -14.27 6.35 4.05
CA ARG A 23 -14.84 7.70 3.83
C ARG A 23 -16.08 7.66 2.93
N GLY A 24 -16.36 6.51 2.30
CA GLY A 24 -17.35 6.38 1.24
C GLY A 24 -16.71 6.52 -0.15
N ALA A 25 -17.45 6.27 -1.23
CA ALA A 25 -16.96 6.42 -2.61
C ALA A 25 -15.59 5.73 -2.89
N ALA A 26 -15.39 4.52 -2.35
CA ALA A 26 -14.13 3.78 -2.42
C ALA A 26 -12.91 4.47 -1.76
N GLU A 27 -13.11 5.58 -1.04
CA GLU A 27 -12.05 6.27 -0.31
C GLU A 27 -11.86 5.72 1.10
N TYR A 28 -10.60 5.69 1.52
CA TYR A 28 -10.18 5.27 2.85
C TYR A 28 -9.16 6.26 3.41
N ARG A 29 -9.23 6.51 4.71
CA ARG A 29 -8.22 7.25 5.45
C ARG A 29 -7.52 6.31 6.42
N THR A 30 -6.21 6.17 6.26
CA THR A 30 -5.35 5.43 7.20
C THR A 30 -4.56 6.42 8.04
N THR A 31 -4.58 6.26 9.35
CA THR A 31 -3.79 7.06 10.29
C THR A 31 -2.68 6.19 10.87
N VAL A 32 -1.43 6.57 10.60
CA VAL A 32 -0.23 5.91 11.09
C VAL A 32 0.49 6.86 12.06
N ARG A 33 0.82 6.39 13.26
CA ARG A 33 1.60 7.16 14.22
C ARG A 33 3.07 6.84 14.01
N LEU A 34 3.89 7.86 13.81
CA LEU A 34 5.32 7.73 13.55
C LEU A 34 6.15 8.04 14.80
N THR A 35 7.38 7.52 14.81
CA THR A 35 8.37 7.83 15.84
C THR A 35 8.99 9.21 15.66
N SER A 36 9.14 9.66 14.40
CA SER A 36 9.66 10.98 14.03
C SER A 36 8.88 11.57 12.84
N PRO A 37 8.64 12.90 12.80
CA PRO A 37 8.10 13.56 11.60
C PRO A 37 8.95 13.37 10.35
N ALA A 38 10.27 13.18 10.50
CA ALA A 38 11.18 12.95 9.37
C ALA A 38 10.84 11.69 8.56
N ASP A 39 10.12 10.74 9.16
CA ASP A 39 9.77 9.46 8.53
C ASP A 39 8.45 9.52 7.73
N GLU A 40 7.79 10.68 7.65
CA GLU A 40 6.47 10.82 7.01
C GLU A 40 6.49 10.38 5.54
N GLY A 41 7.37 10.98 4.73
CA GLY A 41 7.50 10.64 3.31
C GLY A 41 7.85 9.17 3.06
N PRO A 42 8.92 8.63 3.68
CA PRO A 42 9.27 7.21 3.56
C PRO A 42 8.16 6.25 3.97
N THR A 43 7.41 6.57 5.03
CA THR A 43 6.27 5.77 5.50
C THR A 43 5.14 5.79 4.47
N GLN A 44 4.75 6.97 3.98
CA GLN A 44 3.68 7.11 3.01
C GLN A 44 4.00 6.34 1.72
N ALA A 45 5.21 6.50 1.18
CA ALA A 45 5.64 5.79 -0.02
C ALA A 45 5.62 4.27 0.15
N THR A 46 6.10 3.77 1.29
CA THR A 46 6.10 2.33 1.59
C THR A 46 4.68 1.79 1.76
N PHE A 47 3.82 2.51 2.50
CA PHE A 47 2.44 2.12 2.72
C PHE A 47 1.67 2.02 1.40
N LEU A 48 1.74 3.05 0.55
CA LEU A 48 1.04 3.06 -0.74
C LEU A 48 1.50 1.90 -1.64
N ARG A 49 2.81 1.68 -1.73
CA ARG A 49 3.38 0.55 -2.49
C ARG A 49 2.86 -0.80 -1.98
N TRP A 50 2.83 -1.01 -0.67
CA TRP A 50 2.38 -2.27 -0.09
C TRP A 50 0.89 -2.50 -0.26
N VAL A 51 0.05 -1.45 -0.13
CA VAL A 51 -1.38 -1.54 -0.40
C VAL A 51 -1.65 -1.87 -1.86
N TRP A 52 -0.90 -1.27 -2.79
CA TRP A 52 -1.00 -1.59 -4.21
C TRP A 52 -0.66 -3.07 -4.50
N TYR A 53 0.48 -3.56 -4.01
CA TYR A 53 0.82 -4.98 -4.19
C TYR A 53 -0.14 -5.94 -3.48
N ALA A 54 -0.67 -5.57 -2.31
CA ALA A 54 -1.68 -6.35 -1.60
C ALA A 54 -2.98 -6.46 -2.42
N ALA A 55 -3.48 -5.33 -2.93
CA ALA A 55 -4.65 -5.30 -3.80
C ALA A 55 -4.45 -6.19 -5.03
N ARG A 56 -3.30 -6.07 -5.70
CA ARG A 56 -2.97 -6.85 -6.89
C ARG A 56 -2.90 -8.36 -6.63
N ARG A 57 -2.33 -8.80 -5.50
CA ARG A 57 -2.32 -10.22 -5.13
C ARG A 57 -3.73 -10.80 -4.93
N GLU A 58 -4.68 -9.97 -4.55
CA GLU A 58 -6.08 -10.34 -4.36
C GLU A 58 -6.95 -10.07 -5.62
N GLY A 59 -6.34 -9.69 -6.75
CA GLY A 59 -7.05 -9.36 -7.98
C GLY A 59 -7.91 -8.09 -7.91
N LEU A 60 -7.64 -7.20 -6.95
CA LEU A 60 -8.36 -5.94 -6.77
C LEU A 60 -7.62 -4.80 -7.49
N HIS A 61 -8.39 -3.94 -8.15
CA HIS A 61 -7.90 -2.70 -8.74
C HIS A 61 -8.15 -1.54 -7.77
N LEU A 62 -7.19 -0.61 -7.67
CA LEU A 62 -7.44 0.68 -7.05
C LEU A 62 -8.13 1.55 -8.10
N ASP A 63 -9.36 1.98 -7.82
CA ASP A 63 -10.12 2.82 -8.73
C ASP A 63 -9.31 4.07 -9.12
N ALA A 64 -9.34 4.43 -10.41
CA ALA A 64 -8.55 5.50 -11.04
C ALA A 64 -7.03 5.29 -11.14
N ALA A 65 -6.49 4.11 -10.83
CA ALA A 65 -5.12 3.73 -11.18
C ALA A 65 -5.14 2.74 -12.36
N ASP A 66 -4.76 3.20 -13.56
CA ASP A 66 -4.51 2.31 -14.69
C ASP A 66 -3.24 1.49 -14.44
N ASP A 67 -3.37 0.16 -14.51
CA ASP A 67 -2.27 -0.76 -14.26
C ASP A 67 -1.65 -1.22 -15.59
N GLU A 68 -0.81 -0.36 -16.17
CA GLU A 68 -0.11 -0.68 -17.42
C GLU A 68 1.19 -1.49 -17.18
N PHE A 69 1.63 -1.65 -15.94
CA PHE A 69 2.98 -2.13 -15.62
C PHE A 69 3.16 -3.64 -15.79
N SER A 70 2.08 -4.42 -15.66
CA SER A 70 2.13 -5.89 -15.61
C SER A 70 1.14 -6.51 -16.59
N THR A 71 1.21 -6.09 -17.86
CA THR A 71 0.50 -6.77 -18.95
C THR A 71 1.07 -8.18 -19.14
N ASP A 72 0.24 -9.12 -19.58
CA ASP A 72 0.68 -10.51 -19.84
C ASP A 72 1.93 -10.55 -20.71
N GLU A 73 1.98 -9.68 -21.72
CA GLU A 73 3.10 -9.56 -22.66
C GLU A 73 4.41 -9.10 -22.00
N ARG A 74 4.34 -8.20 -21.00
CA ARG A 74 5.52 -7.75 -20.23
C ARG A 74 5.98 -8.82 -19.25
N VAL A 75 5.05 -9.54 -18.62
CA VAL A 75 5.37 -10.66 -17.71
C VAL A 75 6.04 -11.81 -18.48
N GLU A 76 5.46 -12.20 -19.60
CA GLU A 76 6.02 -13.17 -20.55
C GLU A 76 7.43 -12.79 -21.02
N SER A 77 7.68 -11.51 -21.31
CA SER A 77 9.01 -11.02 -21.68
C SER A 77 10.02 -11.11 -20.53
N ALA A 78 9.61 -10.81 -19.30
CA ALA A 78 10.49 -10.84 -18.14
C ALA A 78 10.89 -12.27 -17.72
N LEU A 79 10.00 -13.25 -17.93
CA LEU A 79 10.27 -14.67 -17.65
C LEU A 79 11.20 -15.33 -18.68
N ARG A 80 11.45 -14.68 -19.83
CA ARG A 80 12.33 -15.17 -20.91
C ARG A 80 13.77 -14.64 -20.84
N THR A 81 14.13 -13.88 -19.80
CA THR A 81 15.50 -13.38 -19.55
C THR A 81 16.14 -14.16 -18.43
#